data_AF-A0AAV2IG28-F1
#
_entry.id   AF-A0AAV2IG28-F1
#
_cell.length_a   1.000
_cell.length_b   1.000
_cell.length_c   1.000
_cell.angle_alpha   90.00
_cell.angle_beta   90.00
_cell.angle_gamma   90.00
#
_symmetry.space_group_name_H-M   'P 1'
#
loop_
_entity.id
_entity.type
_entity.pdbx_description
1 polymer ?
#
loop_
_entity_poly.entity_id
_entity_poly.type
_entity_poly.pdbx_seq_one_letter_code
_entity_poly.pdbx_strand_id
1 'polypeptide(L)'
;MLTMYTTYTEKNTNYRRHHFNEKFDWDSGAKLRYFAYAASYIKQPCCHYHLFSQYPMPQRVLGLAYIGSACYRAMEGSELWATGTTSGYDWKSGPMPSLQMNLVFVHELGAFEKMRMTSL
;
A
#
# COMPACT_ATOMS: atom_id res chain seq x y z
N MET A 1 4.87 15.78 2.09
CA MET A 1 6.11 15.06 2.43
C MET A 1 5.89 13.60 2.07
N LEU A 2 6.72 13.04 1.19
CA LEU A 2 6.68 11.62 0.82
C LEU A 2 7.61 10.87 1.78
N THR A 3 7.09 9.94 2.57
CA THR A 3 7.89 9.12 3.47
C THR A 3 7.87 7.68 2.98
N MET A 4 9.04 7.14 2.60
CA MET A 4 9.18 5.76 2.12
C MET A 4 9.48 4.82 3.30
N TYR A 5 8.63 3.82 3.51
CA TYR A 5 8.85 2.78 4.53
C TYR A 5 9.10 1.43 3.85
N THR A 6 10.09 0.68 4.35
CA THR A 6 10.56 -0.58 3.75
C THR A 6 10.32 -1.83 4.62
N THR A 7 9.71 -1.70 5.81
CA THR A 7 9.58 -2.78 6.82
C THR A 7 8.25 -2.79 7.57
N TYR A 8 7.83 -3.97 8.08
CA TYR A 8 6.77 -4.13 9.07
C TYR A 8 7.08 -5.27 10.05
N THR A 9 6.33 -5.33 11.16
CA THR A 9 6.42 -6.42 12.15
C THR A 9 5.09 -7.16 12.17
N GLU A 10 5.13 -8.47 11.92
CA GLU A 10 3.93 -9.32 11.93
C GLU A 10 3.58 -9.74 13.38
N LYS A 11 2.28 -9.80 13.72
CA LYS A 11 1.82 -10.07 15.10
C LYS A 11 1.70 -11.57 15.46
N ASN A 12 2.18 -12.48 14.61
CA ASN A 12 1.97 -13.92 14.81
C ASN A 12 3.23 -14.63 15.37
N THR A 13 3.19 -14.87 16.68
CA THR A 13 3.97 -15.84 17.52
C THR A 13 5.48 -15.96 17.41
N ASN A 14 6.15 -15.29 16.48
CA ASN A 14 7.58 -15.00 16.51
C ASN A 14 7.72 -13.64 15.83
N TYR A 15 8.14 -12.61 16.57
CA TYR A 15 8.36 -11.25 16.06
C TYR A 15 9.47 -11.25 14.98
N ARG A 16 9.19 -11.79 13.80
CA ARG A 16 10.05 -11.69 12.62
C ARG A 16 9.68 -10.39 11.92
N ARG A 17 10.67 -9.50 11.80
CA ARG A 17 10.56 -8.33 10.92
C ARG A 17 10.61 -8.86 9.50
N HIS A 18 9.55 -8.63 8.77
CA HIS A 18 9.50 -8.90 7.34
C HIS A 18 9.57 -7.57 6.60
N HIS A 19 10.24 -7.58 5.45
CA HIS A 19 10.29 -6.41 4.58
C HIS A 19 9.16 -6.51 3.56
N PHE A 20 8.48 -5.40 3.27
CA PHE A 20 7.54 -5.34 2.14
C PHE A 20 8.22 -5.58 0.78
N ASN A 21 9.56 -5.50 0.78
CA ASN A 21 10.47 -5.83 -0.30
C ASN A 21 11.31 -7.09 -0.01
N GLU A 22 10.78 -8.02 0.77
CA GLU A 22 11.30 -9.39 0.84
C GLU A 22 10.64 -10.25 -0.26
N LYS A 23 11.39 -11.20 -0.81
CA LYS A 23 10.85 -12.20 -1.74
C LYS A 23 9.95 -13.18 -0.97
N PHE A 24 8.72 -12.77 -0.78
CA PHE A 24 7.67 -13.52 -0.08
C PHE A 24 6.44 -13.60 -0.99
N ASP A 25 5.70 -14.71 -0.94
CA ASP A 25 4.49 -14.92 -1.73
C ASP A 25 3.32 -14.15 -1.11
N TRP A 26 3.39 -12.84 -1.26
CA TRP A 26 2.36 -11.91 -0.83
C TRP A 26 1.07 -12.12 -1.60
N ASP A 27 -0.03 -12.39 -0.90
CA ASP A 27 -1.34 -12.04 -1.45
C ASP A 27 -1.46 -10.51 -1.57
N SER A 28 -1.98 -10.01 -2.69
CA SER A 28 -2.07 -8.57 -2.97
C SER A 28 -2.88 -7.84 -1.89
N GLY A 29 -4.00 -8.43 -1.46
CA GLY A 29 -4.85 -7.87 -0.40
C GLY A 29 -4.20 -7.96 0.98
N ALA A 30 -3.55 -9.08 1.30
CA ALA A 30 -2.75 -9.20 2.52
C ALA A 30 -1.68 -8.12 2.61
N LYS A 31 -0.93 -7.86 1.52
CA LYS A 31 0.12 -6.84 1.50
C LYS A 31 -0.40 -5.44 1.85
N LEU A 32 -1.54 -5.04 1.28
CA LEU A 32 -2.20 -3.79 1.61
C LEU A 32 -2.64 -3.75 3.09
N ARG A 33 -3.25 -4.82 3.62
CA ARG A 33 -3.68 -4.89 5.03
C ARG A 33 -2.52 -4.79 6.02
N TYR A 34 -1.43 -5.53 5.79
CA TYR A 34 -0.25 -5.44 6.65
C TYR A 34 0.42 -4.07 6.58
N PHE A 35 0.45 -3.45 5.40
CA PHE A 35 0.90 -2.08 5.26
C PHE A 35 0.00 -1.09 6.01
N ALA A 36 -1.32 -1.25 5.92
CA ALA A 36 -2.29 -0.42 6.65
C ALA A 36 -2.13 -0.54 8.17
N TYR A 37 -1.92 -1.76 8.66
CA TYR A 37 -1.65 -2.02 10.07
C TYR A 37 -0.33 -1.38 10.51
N ALA A 38 0.75 -1.57 9.75
CA ALA A 38 2.05 -0.96 10.05
C ALA A 38 2.00 0.58 10.02
N ALA A 39 1.24 1.15 9.07
CA ALA A 39 1.09 2.60 8.94
C ALA A 39 0.37 3.24 10.13
N SER A 40 -0.50 2.50 10.84
CA SER A 40 -1.17 2.98 12.05
C SER A 40 -0.22 3.32 13.20
N TYR A 41 0.99 2.74 13.22
CA TYR A 41 2.02 3.01 14.22
C TYR A 41 2.91 4.22 13.87
N ILE A 42 2.73 4.81 12.68
CA ILE A 42 3.53 5.97 12.25
C ILE A 42 3.03 7.22 12.98
N LYS A 43 3.91 7.81 13.81
CA LYS A 43 3.60 9.01 14.61
C LYS A 43 3.44 10.29 13.78
N GLN A 44 3.96 10.32 12.55
CA GLN A 44 3.83 11.48 11.68
C GLN A 44 2.53 11.37 10.87
N PRO A 45 1.49 12.18 11.15
CA PRO A 45 0.22 12.06 10.46
C PRO A 45 0.37 12.53 9.00
N CYS A 46 0.04 11.65 8.05
CA CYS A 46 -0.09 11.97 6.64
C CYS A 46 -1.53 11.70 6.20
N CYS A 47 -2.00 12.43 5.19
CA CYS A 47 -3.32 12.17 4.60
C CYS A 47 -3.38 10.86 3.83
N HIS A 48 -2.22 10.35 3.42
CA HIS A 48 -2.08 9.14 2.64
C HIS A 48 -0.71 8.53 2.86
N TYR A 49 -0.67 7.21 2.93
CA TYR A 49 0.55 6.42 2.97
C TYR A 49 0.56 5.51 1.75
N HIS A 50 1.66 5.50 1.01
CA HIS A 50 1.77 4.66 -0.18
C HIS A 50 3.01 3.80 -0.13
N LEU A 51 2.84 2.50 -0.37
CA LEU A 51 3.93 1.55 -0.45
C LEU A 51 4.32 1.32 -1.91
N PHE A 52 5.57 1.63 -2.26
CA PHE A 52 6.17 1.17 -3.50
C PHE A 52 6.94 -0.12 -3.25
N SER A 53 6.56 -1.20 -3.93
CA SER A 53 7.21 -2.50 -3.78
C SER A 53 7.98 -2.91 -5.04
N GLN A 54 9.12 -3.56 -4.88
CA GLN A 54 9.94 -4.05 -6.01
C GLN A 54 9.65 -5.51 -6.39
N TYR A 55 8.52 -6.08 -5.94
CA TYR A 55 8.16 -7.47 -6.23
C TYR A 55 6.81 -7.56 -6.91
N PRO A 56 6.64 -8.49 -7.87
CA PRO A 56 5.37 -8.70 -8.53
C PRO A 56 4.33 -9.16 -7.52
N MET A 57 3.13 -8.60 -7.61
CA MET A 57 1.98 -9.11 -6.87
C MET A 57 1.30 -10.21 -7.70
N PRO A 58 0.66 -11.20 -7.05
CA PRO A 58 -0.03 -12.28 -7.75
C PRO A 58 -1.15 -11.75 -8.64
N GLN A 59 -1.57 -12.57 -9.62
CA GLN A 59 -2.68 -12.27 -10.53
C GLN A 59 -2.48 -11.01 -11.40
N ARG A 60 -1.24 -10.56 -11.60
CA ARG A 60 -0.91 -9.33 -12.37
C ARG A 60 -1.46 -8.05 -11.74
N VAL A 61 -1.73 -8.05 -10.44
CA VAL A 61 -2.11 -6.83 -9.74
C VAL A 61 -0.91 -5.89 -9.74
N LEU A 62 -1.11 -4.64 -10.16
CA LEU A 62 -0.03 -3.64 -10.22
C LEU A 62 -0.12 -2.64 -9.07
N GLY A 63 -1.31 -2.43 -8.52
CA GLY A 63 -1.59 -1.57 -7.39
C GLY A 63 -2.88 -1.97 -6.69
N LEU A 64 -3.02 -1.54 -5.44
CA LEU A 64 -4.24 -1.70 -4.63
C LEU A 64 -4.34 -0.55 -3.63
N ALA A 65 -5.55 -0.02 -3.44
CA ALA A 65 -5.88 1.01 -2.47
C ALA A 65 -7.24 0.77 -1.82
N TYR A 66 -7.43 1.27 -0.59
CA TYR A 66 -8.76 1.40 -0.01
C TYR A 66 -9.49 2.58 -0.69
N ILE A 67 -10.80 2.41 -0.90
CA ILE A 67 -11.63 3.43 -1.56
C ILE A 67 -12.09 4.45 -0.52
N GLY A 68 -12.10 5.75 -0.86
CA GLY A 68 -12.82 6.78 -0.08
C GLY A 68 -12.25 7.12 1.29
N SER A 69 -11.02 6.75 1.58
CA SER A 69 -10.41 6.80 2.91
C SER A 69 -9.37 7.92 3.07
N ALA A 70 -9.48 8.99 2.26
CA ALA A 70 -8.55 10.12 2.30
C ALA A 70 -8.46 10.74 3.70
N CYS A 71 -7.24 10.95 4.19
CA CYS A 71 -6.94 11.50 5.52
C CYS A 71 -7.62 10.77 6.69
N TYR A 72 -8.06 9.53 6.50
CA TYR A 72 -8.57 8.67 7.57
C TYR A 72 -7.51 8.51 8.66
N ARG A 73 -7.94 8.56 9.93
CA ARG A 73 -7.08 8.34 11.10
C ARG A 73 -7.50 7.05 11.78
N ALA A 74 -6.56 6.12 11.89
CA ALA A 74 -6.75 4.88 12.64
C ALA A 74 -6.36 5.05 14.11
N MET A 75 -6.91 4.18 14.97
CA MET A 75 -6.35 3.95 16.30
C MET A 75 -5.07 3.11 16.16
N GLU A 76 -4.11 3.28 17.08
CA GLU A 76 -2.88 2.48 17.08
C GLU A 76 -3.22 0.98 17.14
N GLY A 77 -2.66 0.17 16.24
CA GLY A 77 -2.95 -1.27 16.15
C GLY A 77 -4.28 -1.60 15.45
N SER A 78 -4.84 -0.68 14.67
CA SER A 78 -5.93 -0.94 13.72
C SER A 78 -5.49 -0.61 12.29
N GLU A 79 -6.25 -1.03 11.27
CA GLU A 79 -5.90 -0.75 9.88
C GLU A 79 -6.08 0.74 9.55
N LEU A 80 -5.02 1.38 9.06
CA LEU A 80 -5.11 2.72 8.48
C LEU A 80 -5.59 2.66 7.04
N TRP A 81 -6.87 2.94 6.81
CA TRP A 81 -7.46 2.87 5.48
C TRP A 81 -6.96 3.95 4.51
N ALA A 82 -6.29 5.00 5.00
CA ALA A 82 -5.61 5.99 4.15
C ALA A 82 -4.29 5.45 3.55
N THR A 83 -4.33 4.23 3.00
CA THR A 83 -3.16 3.51 2.49
C THR A 83 -3.39 2.89 1.12
N GLY A 84 -2.31 2.80 0.34
CA GLY A 84 -2.29 2.13 -0.96
C GLY A 84 -0.92 1.53 -1.26
N THR A 85 -0.87 0.70 -2.29
CA THR A 85 0.34 0.01 -2.73
C THR A 85 0.47 0.08 -4.25
N THR A 86 1.70 0.16 -4.74
CA THR A 86 2.06 0.03 -6.17
C THR A 86 3.27 -0.89 -6.25
N SER A 87 3.21 -1.92 -7.08
CA SER A 87 4.39 -2.70 -7.45
C SER A 87 5.15 -1.98 -8.55
N GLY A 88 6.47 -2.12 -8.59
CA GLY A 88 7.33 -1.72 -9.70
C GLY A 88 7.62 -2.89 -10.66
N TYR A 89 6.98 -4.05 -10.46
CA TYR A 89 7.20 -5.27 -11.25
C TYR A 89 5.86 -5.92 -11.64
N ASP A 90 5.71 -6.27 -12.92
CA ASP A 90 4.67 -7.19 -13.37
C ASP A 90 5.23 -8.61 -13.39
N TRP A 91 4.43 -9.59 -12.95
CA TRP A 91 4.90 -10.98 -12.86
C TRP A 91 5.34 -11.56 -14.22
N LYS A 92 4.79 -11.03 -15.33
CA LYS A 92 5.04 -11.48 -16.70
C LYS A 92 6.06 -10.59 -17.41
N SER A 93 5.87 -9.28 -17.35
CA SER A 93 6.70 -8.32 -18.08
C SER A 93 7.96 -7.88 -17.35
N GLY A 94 8.11 -8.22 -16.06
CA GLY A 94 9.27 -7.82 -15.25
C GLY A 94 9.18 -6.36 -14.75
N PRO A 95 10.31 -5.64 -14.63
CA PRO A 95 10.32 -4.26 -14.16
C PRO A 95 9.41 -3.37 -15.02
N MET A 96 8.58 -2.56 -14.37
CA MET A 96 7.67 -1.65 -15.07
C MET A 96 8.38 -0.36 -15.50
N PRO A 97 8.10 0.16 -16.71
CA PRO A 97 8.52 1.51 -17.08
C PRO A 97 7.95 2.56 -16.13
N SER A 98 8.72 3.63 -15.88
CA SER A 98 8.31 4.70 -14.96
C SER A 98 6.96 5.32 -15.30
N LEU A 99 6.63 5.44 -16.59
CA LEU A 99 5.32 5.93 -17.04
C LEU A 99 4.18 5.02 -16.56
N GLN A 100 4.33 3.70 -16.70
CA GLN A 100 3.32 2.74 -16.27
C GLN A 100 3.17 2.75 -14.75
N MET A 101 4.28 2.80 -14.02
CA MET A 101 4.27 2.90 -12.55
C MET A 101 3.57 4.18 -12.07
N ASN A 102 3.80 5.32 -12.74
CA ASN A 102 3.12 6.57 -12.43
C ASN A 102 1.61 6.49 -12.70
N LEU A 103 1.20 5.87 -13.81
CA LEU A 103 -0.22 5.67 -14.12
C LEU A 103 -0.92 4.79 -13.09
N VAL A 104 -0.27 3.71 -12.65
CA VAL A 104 -0.79 2.85 -11.58
C VAL A 104 -0.89 3.64 -10.27
N PHE A 105 0.17 4.35 -9.88
CA PHE A 105 0.15 5.18 -8.67
C PHE A 105 -0.99 6.21 -8.67
N VAL A 106 -1.19 6.91 -9.79
CA VAL A 106 -2.28 7.88 -9.94
C VAL A 106 -3.65 7.19 -9.94
N HIS A 107 -3.78 6.00 -10.53
CA HIS A 107 -5.00 5.19 -10.46
C HIS A 107 -5.36 4.85 -9.01
N GLU A 108 -4.40 4.34 -8.25
CA GLU A 108 -4.60 4.02 -6.83
C GLU A 108 -4.90 5.28 -6.01
N LEU A 109 -4.25 6.42 -6.33
CA LEU A 109 -4.58 7.70 -5.71
C LEU A 109 -6.02 8.14 -6.00
N GLY A 110 -6.50 7.96 -7.23
CA GLY A 110 -7.86 8.30 -7.63
C GLY A 110 -8.92 7.46 -6.91
N ALA A 111 -8.61 6.23 -6.50
CA ALA A 111 -9.51 5.39 -5.71
C ALA A 111 -9.85 6.02 -4.34
N PHE A 112 -8.95 6.81 -3.75
CA PHE A 112 -9.22 7.54 -2.51
C PHE A 112 -10.23 8.67 -2.69
N GLU A 113 -10.21 9.37 -3.82
CA GLU A 113 -11.07 10.54 -4.08
C GLU A 113 -12.50 10.15 -4.47
N LYS A 114 -12.73 8.91 -4.90
CA LYS A 114 -13.99 8.47 -5.52
C LYS A 114 -15.24 8.60 -4.62
N MET A 115 -15.11 8.60 -3.29
CA MET A 115 -16.27 8.82 -2.40
C MET A 115 -16.61 10.31 -2.16
N ARG A 116 -15.71 11.25 -2.47
CA ARG A 116 -15.98 12.68 -2.28
C ARG A 116 -16.85 13.27 -3.41
N MET A 117 -16.93 12.57 -4.55
CA MET A 117 -17.66 13.03 -5.74
C MET A 117 -19.13 12.60 -5.79
N THR A 118 -19.64 11.86 -4.80
CA THR A 118 -21.06 11.45 -4.74
C THR A 118 -21.94 12.33 -3.85
N SER A 119 -21.43 13.50 -3.41
CA SER A 119 -22.18 14.46 -2.60
C SER A 119 -22.35 15.81 -3.33
N LEU A 120 -22.90 15.78 -4.54
CA LEU A 120 -23.41 16.95 -5.26
C LEU A 120 -24.87 16.72 -5.65
#